data_AF-A0AAW0KG80-F1
#
_entry.id   AF-A0AAW0KG80-F1
#
_cell.length_a   1.000
_cell.length_b   1.000
_cell.length_c   1.000
_cell.angle_alpha   90.00
_cell.angle_beta   90.00
_cell.angle_gamma   90.00
#
_symmetry.space_group_name_H-M   'P 1'
#
loop_
_entity.id
_entity.type
_entity.pdbx_description
1 polymer ?
#
loop_
_entity_poly.entity_id
_entity_poly.type
_entity_poly.pdbx_seq_one_letter_code
_entity_poly.pdbx_strand_id
1 'polypeptide(L)'
;MGLMFLWILVLSLVGAPEEYDDRCPDAYSYPKDDQTSTFTCKGGTNYKVCVLPLNQFDITNNCPYTVWAAAVPGGGRQLNSRQSWPLDVNAGTAGARIWARTGCSFDGSGHGRCQTGDCGGLLQCQAYGSPPNTLAEYSLNQFQNKDFVDISLVDGFNVPMEFSATSGGGCNKNGMRCTADINGQCPTQLKAPGGCNNPCTVFKTNEYCCNSGSCGPTNFSRFFKDRCPDAYSYPKDDPTSLFACNGGSNYRVVFCP
;
A
#
# COMPACT_ATOMS: atom_id res chain seq x y z
N MET A 1 -37.13 37.72 -3.84
CA MET A 1 -36.72 37.63 -5.26
C MET A 1 -35.43 36.83 -5.25
N GLY A 2 -35.36 35.51 -5.47
CA GLY A 2 -35.96 34.63 -6.47
C GLY A 2 -34.77 33.88 -7.10
N LEU A 3 -34.42 32.66 -6.65
CA LEU A 3 -34.79 31.33 -7.19
C LEU A 3 -34.30 31.02 -8.63
N MET A 4 -33.38 30.05 -8.75
CA MET A 4 -33.28 28.92 -9.74
C MET A 4 -31.81 28.41 -9.77
N PHE A 5 -31.40 27.25 -9.24
CA PHE A 5 -31.66 25.81 -9.51
C PHE A 5 -31.14 25.24 -10.87
N LEU A 6 -30.18 24.30 -10.75
CA LEU A 6 -30.02 23.00 -11.48
C LEU A 6 -29.46 23.07 -12.93
N TRP A 7 -28.48 22.27 -13.42
CA TRP A 7 -28.24 20.80 -13.39
C TRP A 7 -26.73 20.47 -13.62
N ILE A 8 -26.10 19.57 -12.85
CA ILE A 8 -25.69 18.18 -13.18
C ILE A 8 -25.06 17.95 -14.58
N LEU A 9 -23.77 17.57 -14.60
CA LEU A 9 -23.33 16.37 -15.33
C LEU A 9 -22.18 15.68 -14.58
N VAL A 10 -22.49 14.53 -14.00
CA VAL A 10 -21.52 13.50 -13.65
C VAL A 10 -21.02 12.92 -14.97
N LEU A 11 -19.70 12.99 -15.22
CA LEU A 11 -19.04 12.02 -16.08
C LEU A 11 -17.93 11.36 -15.26
N SER A 12 -18.26 10.21 -14.69
CA SER A 12 -17.26 9.18 -14.47
C SER A 12 -16.78 8.73 -15.85
N LEU A 13 -15.57 9.10 -16.21
CA LEU A 13 -14.78 8.36 -17.18
C LEU A 13 -13.51 7.90 -16.46
N VAL A 14 -13.33 6.59 -16.46
CA VAL A 14 -12.06 5.94 -16.16
C VAL A 14 -11.05 6.47 -17.18
N GLY A 15 -10.16 7.34 -16.74
CA GLY A 15 -9.05 7.91 -17.50
C GLY A 15 -8.20 8.72 -16.54
N ALA A 16 -6.98 8.26 -16.27
CA ALA A 16 -5.99 8.96 -15.45
C ALA A 16 -5.77 10.41 -15.95
N PRO A 17 -5.43 11.37 -15.09
CA PRO A 17 -5.48 12.78 -15.43
C PRO A 17 -4.50 13.10 -16.55
N GLU A 18 -4.99 13.74 -17.61
CA GLU A 18 -4.16 14.60 -18.45
C GLU A 18 -3.56 15.67 -17.52
N GLU A 19 -2.24 15.71 -17.38
CA GLU A 19 -1.58 16.75 -16.60
C GLU A 19 -1.57 18.04 -17.43
N TYR A 20 -2.60 18.86 -17.25
CA TYR A 20 -2.76 20.15 -17.92
C TYR A 20 -1.85 21.20 -17.27
N ASP A 21 -0.81 21.68 -17.97
CA ASP A 21 -0.01 22.83 -17.54
C ASP A 21 -0.63 24.11 -18.12
N ASP A 22 -1.19 24.97 -17.26
CA ASP A 22 -1.78 26.27 -17.60
C ASP A 22 -0.82 27.21 -18.36
N ARG A 23 0.49 26.94 -18.34
CA ARG A 23 1.52 27.72 -19.08
C ARG A 23 1.73 27.23 -20.51
N CYS A 24 1.19 26.07 -20.88
CA CYS A 24 1.34 25.48 -22.21
C CYS A 24 0.09 24.69 -22.65
N PRO A 25 -0.99 25.39 -23.07
CA PRO A 25 -2.28 24.77 -23.39
C PRO A 25 -2.28 23.84 -24.62
N ASP A 26 -1.16 23.74 -25.35
CA ASP A 26 -1.00 22.85 -26.51
C ASP A 26 -0.17 21.59 -26.19
N ALA A 27 0.38 21.45 -24.97
CA ALA A 27 1.15 20.28 -24.55
C ALA A 27 0.22 19.24 -23.91
N TYR A 28 -0.04 18.14 -24.63
CA TYR A 28 -0.80 16.99 -24.14
C TYR A 28 0.08 15.75 -24.21
N SER A 29 0.25 15.01 -23.11
CA SER A 29 0.91 13.70 -23.11
C SER A 29 -0.08 12.60 -22.79
N TYR A 30 -0.10 11.55 -23.62
CA TYR A 30 -0.86 10.34 -23.30
C TYR A 30 -0.10 9.46 -22.29
N PRO A 31 -0.79 8.67 -21.45
CA PRO A 31 -0.16 7.73 -20.51
C PRO A 31 0.74 6.66 -21.16
N LYS A 32 0.75 6.55 -22.49
CA LYS A 32 1.54 5.59 -23.28
C LYS A 32 2.65 6.25 -24.11
N ASP A 33 2.91 7.53 -23.91
CA ASP A 33 3.92 8.26 -24.67
C ASP A 33 5.35 7.80 -24.28
N ASP A 34 6.24 7.69 -25.25
CA ASP A 34 7.56 7.04 -25.14
C ASP A 34 8.64 7.88 -24.41
N GLN A 35 8.20 8.88 -23.65
CA GLN A 35 9.03 9.79 -22.86
C GLN A 35 9.98 10.69 -23.69
N THR A 36 9.77 10.80 -25.01
CA THR A 36 10.62 11.65 -25.88
C THR A 36 9.97 12.95 -26.32
N SER A 37 8.66 13.12 -26.10
CA SER A 37 7.92 14.30 -26.55
C SER A 37 8.39 15.59 -25.86
N THR A 38 9.05 16.44 -26.63
CA THR A 38 9.39 17.82 -26.26
C THR A 38 8.37 18.75 -26.89
N PHE A 39 7.67 19.54 -26.07
CA PHE A 39 6.68 20.49 -26.55
C PHE A 39 7.28 21.91 -26.53
N THR A 40 7.12 22.64 -27.62
CA THR A 40 7.52 24.05 -27.72
C THR A 40 6.28 24.91 -27.52
N CYS A 41 6.24 25.68 -26.43
CA CYS A 41 5.13 26.57 -26.12
C CYS A 41 5.29 27.94 -26.82
N LYS A 42 4.21 28.73 -26.89
CA LYS A 42 4.29 30.13 -27.34
C LYS A 42 5.36 30.87 -26.54
N GLY A 43 6.40 31.35 -27.22
CA GLY A 43 7.56 32.03 -26.61
C GLY A 43 8.88 31.27 -26.71
N GLY A 44 8.90 30.06 -27.30
CA GLY A 44 10.14 29.32 -27.58
C GLY A 44 10.72 28.55 -26.39
N THR A 45 9.97 28.44 -25.30
CA THR A 45 10.34 27.60 -24.17
C THR A 45 10.01 26.14 -24.47
N ASN A 46 11.00 25.26 -24.32
CA ASN A 46 10.83 23.82 -24.48
C ASN A 46 10.50 23.19 -23.12
N TYR A 47 9.42 22.41 -23.06
CA TYR A 47 9.05 21.59 -21.92
C TYR A 47 9.16 20.12 -22.29
N LYS A 48 9.78 19.33 -21.41
CA LYS A 48 9.79 17.87 -21.52
C LYS A 48 8.70 17.34 -20.61
N VAL A 49 7.73 16.63 -21.19
CA VAL A 49 6.72 15.92 -20.39
C VAL A 49 7.29 14.56 -20.01
N CYS A 50 7.45 14.33 -18.71
CA CYS A 50 7.95 13.07 -18.18
C CYS A 50 6.76 12.22 -17.72
N VAL A 51 6.26 11.35 -18.59
CA VAL A 51 5.31 10.29 -18.17
C VAL A 51 6.12 9.27 -17.37
N LEU A 52 6.03 9.32 -16.04
CA LEU A 52 6.69 8.36 -15.18
C LEU A 52 6.11 6.96 -15.45
N PRO A 53 6.95 5.91 -15.57
CA PRO A 53 6.43 4.57 -15.68
C PRO A 53 5.59 4.26 -14.44
N LEU A 54 4.44 3.62 -14.66
CA LEU A 54 3.53 3.21 -13.60
C LEU A 54 3.77 1.74 -13.27
N ASN A 55 3.86 1.43 -11.99
CA ASN A 55 3.75 0.06 -11.50
C ASN A 55 2.28 -0.19 -11.15
N GLN A 56 1.70 -1.25 -11.71
CA GLN A 56 0.33 -1.65 -11.38
C GLN A 56 0.32 -2.63 -10.21
N PHE A 57 -0.55 -2.35 -9.24
CA PHE A 57 -0.83 -3.22 -8.09
C PHE A 57 -2.26 -3.74 -8.20
N ASP A 58 -2.40 -5.05 -8.39
CA ASP A 58 -3.69 -5.73 -8.32
C ASP A 58 -4.00 -6.14 -6.87
N ILE A 59 -4.85 -5.36 -6.20
CA ILE A 59 -5.24 -5.62 -4.80
C ILE A 59 -6.51 -6.46 -4.79
N THR A 60 -6.47 -7.68 -4.27
CA THR A 60 -7.60 -8.62 -4.31
C THR A 60 -8.01 -9.06 -2.91
N ASN A 61 -9.31 -9.06 -2.64
CA ASN A 61 -9.86 -9.65 -1.42
C ASN A 61 -10.32 -11.09 -1.67
N ASN A 62 -9.57 -12.09 -1.18
CA ASN A 62 -9.99 -13.49 -1.15
C ASN A 62 -10.58 -13.92 0.20
N CYS A 63 -10.66 -13.02 1.18
CA CYS A 63 -11.26 -13.32 2.46
C CYS A 63 -12.75 -13.65 2.30
N PRO A 64 -13.32 -14.49 3.17
CA PRO A 64 -14.76 -14.79 3.18
C PRO A 64 -15.61 -13.64 3.77
N TYR A 65 -15.01 -12.47 3.97
CA TYR A 65 -15.63 -11.27 4.55
C TYR A 65 -15.16 -10.02 3.80
N THR A 66 -15.92 -8.94 3.93
CA THR A 66 -15.55 -7.63 3.36
C THR A 66 -14.33 -7.05 4.08
N VAL A 67 -13.41 -6.49 3.29
CA VAL A 67 -12.31 -5.68 3.78
C VAL A 67 -12.38 -4.30 3.14
N TRP A 68 -11.80 -3.30 3.79
CA TRP A 68 -11.59 -1.99 3.20
C TRP A 68 -10.11 -1.85 2.91
N ALA A 69 -9.71 -2.18 1.68
CA ALA A 69 -8.36 -1.98 1.21
C ALA A 69 -7.95 -0.51 1.39
N ALA A 70 -6.70 -0.29 1.72
CA ALA A 70 -6.10 1.01 1.91
C ALA A 70 -4.71 1.03 1.29
N ALA A 71 -4.34 2.17 0.74
CA ALA A 71 -3.05 2.41 0.15
C ALA A 71 -2.60 3.85 0.40
N VAL A 72 -1.33 4.05 0.72
CA VAL A 72 -0.70 5.38 0.77
C VAL A 72 0.60 5.30 -0.03
N PRO A 73 0.69 6.00 -1.18
CA PRO A 73 -0.40 6.73 -1.86
C PRO A 73 -1.47 5.77 -2.43
N GLY A 74 -2.69 6.28 -2.69
CA GLY A 74 -3.74 5.54 -3.40
C GLY A 74 -5.16 5.65 -2.81
N GLY A 75 -5.29 5.94 -1.52
CA GLY A 75 -6.59 6.11 -0.87
C GLY A 75 -7.12 4.80 -0.29
N GLY A 76 -8.39 4.48 -0.55
CA GLY A 76 -8.98 3.24 -0.06
C GLY A 76 -10.30 2.87 -0.72
N ARG A 77 -10.64 1.58 -0.64
CA ARG A 77 -11.80 1.01 -1.33
C ARG A 77 -12.38 -0.16 -0.56
N GLN A 78 -13.70 -0.21 -0.45
CA GLN A 78 -14.38 -1.42 0.03
C GLN A 78 -14.26 -2.52 -1.02
N LEU A 79 -13.79 -3.69 -0.60
CA LEU A 79 -13.73 -4.91 -1.40
C LEU A 79 -14.51 -6.01 -0.69
N ASN A 80 -15.63 -6.41 -1.29
CA ASN A 80 -16.29 -7.65 -0.91
C ASN A 80 -15.45 -8.86 -1.35
N SER A 81 -15.81 -10.05 -0.90
CA SER A 81 -15.11 -11.28 -1.29
C SER A 81 -15.03 -11.40 -2.81
N ARG A 82 -13.84 -11.77 -3.30
CA ARG A 82 -13.46 -11.91 -4.73
C ARG A 82 -13.43 -10.61 -5.54
N GLN A 83 -13.58 -9.45 -4.91
CA GLN A 83 -13.39 -8.17 -5.60
C GLN A 83 -11.92 -7.76 -5.62
N SER A 84 -11.56 -7.04 -6.68
CA SER A 84 -10.21 -6.51 -6.89
C SER A 84 -10.23 -5.00 -7.14
N TRP A 85 -9.09 -4.37 -6.85
CA TRP A 85 -8.81 -2.96 -7.07
C TRP A 85 -7.44 -2.85 -7.76
N PRO A 86 -7.40 -2.49 -9.05
CA PRO A 86 -6.16 -2.08 -9.69
C PRO A 86 -5.77 -0.69 -9.19
N LEU A 87 -4.54 -0.56 -8.73
CA LEU A 87 -3.94 0.69 -8.27
C LEU A 87 -2.66 0.94 -9.07
N ASP A 88 -2.62 2.05 -9.80
CA ASP A 88 -1.42 2.49 -10.49
C ASP A 88 -0.61 3.41 -9.59
N VAL A 89 0.70 3.16 -9.48
CA VAL A 89 1.60 3.92 -8.61
C VAL A 89 2.81 4.38 -9.42
N ASN A 90 3.15 5.67 -9.26
CA ASN A 90 4.28 6.29 -9.95
C ASN A 90 5.60 5.62 -9.55
N ALA A 91 6.45 5.32 -10.52
CA ALA A 91 7.84 5.00 -10.25
C ALA A 91 8.52 6.11 -9.42
N GLY A 92 9.44 5.72 -8.53
CA GLY A 92 10.09 6.63 -7.59
C GLY A 92 9.33 6.79 -6.26
N THR A 93 8.09 6.33 -6.17
CA THR A 93 7.34 6.31 -4.90
C THR A 93 8.11 5.51 -3.84
N ALA A 94 8.28 6.08 -2.65
CA ALA A 94 9.00 5.47 -1.54
C ALA A 94 8.19 5.53 -0.24
N GLY A 95 8.46 4.59 0.66
CA GLY A 95 7.77 4.48 1.95
C GLY A 95 6.28 4.17 1.81
N ALA A 96 5.86 3.56 0.70
CA ALA A 96 4.45 3.34 0.43
C ALA A 96 3.94 2.05 1.06
N ARG A 97 2.63 2.02 1.34
CA ARG A 97 1.97 0.92 2.06
C ARG A 97 0.65 0.55 1.43
N ILE A 98 0.35 -0.74 1.38
CA ILE A 98 -0.99 -1.30 1.12
C ILE A 98 -1.37 -2.21 2.30
N TRP A 99 -2.60 -2.10 2.79
CA TRP A 99 -3.11 -2.95 3.87
C TRP A 99 -4.62 -3.16 3.79
N ALA A 100 -5.12 -4.18 4.49
CA ALA A 100 -6.54 -4.40 4.70
C ALA A 100 -7.01 -3.77 6.01
N ARG A 101 -8.19 -3.16 5.99
CA ARG A 101 -8.91 -2.73 7.19
C ARG A 101 -10.14 -3.62 7.42
N THR A 102 -10.46 -3.90 8.68
CA THR A 102 -11.58 -4.77 9.04
C THR A 102 -12.56 -4.07 9.98
N GLY A 103 -13.82 -4.53 9.97
CA GLY A 103 -14.87 -4.03 10.86
C GLY A 103 -15.14 -2.54 10.68
N CYS A 104 -15.18 -2.06 9.42
CA CYS A 104 -15.38 -0.64 9.15
C CYS A 104 -16.84 -0.26 8.97
N SER A 105 -17.15 0.99 9.31
CA SER A 105 -18.41 1.66 8.99
C SER A 105 -18.11 3.09 8.57
N PHE A 106 -18.57 3.48 7.38
CA PHE A 106 -18.41 4.82 6.84
C PHE A 106 -19.77 5.41 6.47
N ASP A 107 -19.92 6.72 6.63
CA ASP A 107 -21.05 7.47 6.10
C ASP A 107 -20.92 7.72 4.58
N GLY A 108 -21.93 8.37 3.98
CA GLY A 108 -21.94 8.69 2.56
C GLY A 108 -20.86 9.69 2.11
N SER A 109 -20.19 10.36 3.06
CA SER A 109 -19.05 11.25 2.79
C SER A 109 -17.69 10.55 2.97
N GLY A 110 -17.69 9.26 3.32
CA GLY A 110 -16.48 8.48 3.53
C GLY A 110 -15.83 8.69 4.90
N HIS A 111 -16.53 9.28 5.88
CA HIS A 111 -16.04 9.42 7.25
C HIS A 111 -16.62 8.32 8.15
N GLY A 112 -15.83 7.83 9.10
CA GLY A 112 -16.21 6.66 9.88
C GLY A 112 -15.08 6.12 10.73
N ARG A 113 -15.06 4.80 10.91
CA ARG A 113 -14.02 4.10 11.67
C ARG A 113 -13.91 2.64 11.24
N CYS A 114 -12.69 2.11 11.29
CA CYS A 114 -12.37 0.69 11.23
C CYS A 114 -11.92 0.14 12.58
N GLN A 115 -12.13 -1.16 12.81
CA GLN A 115 -11.63 -1.86 13.99
C GLN A 115 -10.11 -2.05 13.94
N THR A 116 -9.58 -2.37 12.76
CA THR A 116 -8.13 -2.52 12.51
C THR A 116 -7.71 -1.70 11.30
N GLY A 117 -6.48 -1.17 11.32
CA GLY A 117 -5.90 -0.43 10.20
C GLY A 117 -6.56 0.92 9.89
N ASP A 118 -7.33 1.49 10.83
CA ASP A 118 -8.02 2.77 10.62
C ASP A 118 -7.04 3.91 10.33
N CYS A 119 -7.29 4.69 9.28
CA CYS A 119 -6.41 5.75 8.79
C CYS A 119 -6.97 7.15 9.09
N GLY A 120 -7.39 7.37 10.34
CA GLY A 120 -7.94 8.65 10.79
C GLY A 120 -9.44 8.79 10.47
N GLY A 121 -10.17 7.68 10.42
CA GLY A 121 -11.60 7.66 10.16
C GLY A 121 -12.00 7.96 8.71
N LEU A 122 -11.07 7.84 7.76
CA LEU A 122 -11.31 8.12 6.34
C LEU A 122 -11.42 6.83 5.53
N LEU A 123 -12.39 6.76 4.61
CA LEU A 123 -12.44 5.71 3.61
C LEU A 123 -11.25 5.83 2.64
N GLN A 124 -10.96 7.05 2.20
CA GLN A 124 -9.81 7.40 1.35
C GLN A 124 -8.62 7.78 2.23
N CYS A 125 -7.74 6.82 2.51
CA CYS A 125 -6.60 7.04 3.40
C CYS A 125 -5.61 8.08 2.84
N GLN A 126 -5.22 9.02 3.70
CA GLN A 126 -4.17 10.02 3.43
C GLN A 126 -2.97 9.87 4.39
N ALA A 127 -3.06 8.94 5.33
CA ALA A 127 -2.06 8.62 6.33
C ALA A 127 -2.05 7.10 6.58
N TYR A 128 -1.00 6.60 7.21
CA TYR A 128 -0.90 5.18 7.55
C TYR A 128 -2.00 4.76 8.54
N GLY A 129 -2.37 3.49 8.48
CA GLY A 129 -3.37 2.91 9.36
C GLY A 129 -2.86 2.64 10.77
N SER A 130 -3.78 2.66 11.73
CA SER A 130 -3.50 2.32 13.13
C SER A 130 -3.31 0.81 13.31
N PRO A 131 -2.25 0.36 14.02
CA PRO A 131 -2.05 -1.04 14.37
C PRO A 131 -3.23 -1.69 15.12
N PRO A 132 -3.45 -3.02 14.98
CA PRO A 132 -2.67 -3.93 14.16
C PRO A 132 -3.10 -3.91 12.69
N ASN A 133 -2.14 -3.94 11.76
CA ASN A 133 -2.39 -4.11 10.33
C ASN A 133 -1.21 -4.79 9.63
N THR A 134 -1.51 -5.88 8.91
CA THR A 134 -0.52 -6.54 8.04
C THR A 134 -0.21 -5.61 6.86
N LEU A 135 1.06 -5.30 6.65
CA LEU A 135 1.48 -4.33 5.63
C LEU A 135 2.14 -5.03 4.45
N ALA A 136 1.81 -4.59 3.24
CA ALA A 136 2.68 -4.69 2.07
C ALA A 136 3.38 -3.33 1.93
N GLU A 137 4.69 -3.29 2.17
CA GLU A 137 5.50 -2.08 2.06
C GLU A 137 6.32 -2.11 0.77
N TYR A 138 6.48 -0.95 0.13
CA TYR A 138 7.25 -0.87 -1.12
C TYR A 138 7.89 0.50 -1.36
N SER A 139 9.02 0.46 -2.07
CA SER A 139 9.69 1.63 -2.64
C SER A 139 10.16 1.30 -4.06
N LEU A 140 9.64 2.04 -5.06
CA LEU A 140 9.77 1.74 -6.49
C LEU A 140 10.88 2.54 -7.14
N ASN A 141 11.61 1.93 -8.06
CA ASN A 141 12.68 2.53 -8.86
C ASN A 141 13.71 3.30 -8.01
N GLN A 142 14.22 2.61 -6.99
CA GLN A 142 15.19 3.14 -6.04
C GLN A 142 16.63 2.87 -6.54
N PHE A 143 17.56 2.61 -5.64
CA PHE A 143 18.96 2.33 -5.96
C PHE A 143 19.10 1.23 -7.03
N GLN A 144 19.90 1.49 -8.06
CA GLN A 144 20.14 0.59 -9.20
C GLN A 144 18.88 0.16 -9.96
N ASN A 145 17.87 1.02 -10.04
CA ASN A 145 16.59 0.73 -10.70
C ASN A 145 15.95 -0.54 -10.13
N LYS A 146 15.95 -0.65 -8.80
CA LYS A 146 15.32 -1.75 -8.08
C LYS A 146 14.10 -1.27 -7.33
N ASP A 147 13.08 -2.12 -7.33
CA ASP A 147 11.94 -1.97 -6.45
C ASP A 147 12.24 -2.78 -5.18
N PHE A 148 12.10 -2.17 -4.01
CA PHE A 148 12.24 -2.85 -2.72
C PHE A 148 10.85 -3.09 -2.15
N VAL A 149 10.54 -4.34 -1.84
CA VAL A 149 9.22 -4.77 -1.40
C VAL A 149 9.32 -5.73 -0.23
N ASP A 150 8.35 -5.68 0.66
CA ASP A 150 8.28 -6.56 1.82
C ASP A 150 6.84 -6.71 2.35
N ILE A 151 6.61 -7.80 3.10
CA ILE A 151 5.49 -7.89 4.04
C ILE A 151 6.02 -7.55 5.42
N SER A 152 5.31 -6.68 6.15
CA SER A 152 5.73 -6.23 7.47
C SER A 152 4.67 -6.45 8.54
N LEU A 153 5.12 -7.04 9.65
CA LEU A 153 4.36 -7.28 10.88
C LEU A 153 4.88 -6.41 12.04
N VAL A 154 5.69 -5.40 11.74
CA VAL A 154 6.20 -4.42 12.71
C VAL A 154 5.05 -3.58 13.29
N ASP A 155 4.01 -3.36 12.50
CA ASP A 155 2.75 -2.73 12.93
C ASP A 155 1.66 -3.78 13.24
N GLY A 156 2.05 -5.04 13.46
CA GLY A 156 1.16 -6.14 13.84
C GLY A 156 0.54 -6.88 12.65
N PHE A 157 -0.47 -7.70 12.95
CA PHE A 157 -1.14 -8.56 12.00
C PHE A 157 -2.66 -8.47 12.20
N ASN A 158 -3.42 -8.37 11.12
CA ASN A 158 -4.89 -8.46 11.18
C ASN A 158 -5.44 -9.42 10.12
N VAL A 159 -4.94 -9.37 8.88
CA VAL A 159 -5.41 -10.17 7.76
C VAL A 159 -4.23 -10.88 7.10
N PRO A 160 -4.35 -12.18 6.76
CA PRO A 160 -3.33 -12.89 5.99
C PRO A 160 -3.06 -12.21 4.63
N MET A 161 -1.82 -12.25 4.17
CA MET A 161 -1.41 -11.51 2.97
C MET A 161 -0.44 -12.31 2.08
N GLU A 162 -0.65 -12.22 0.77
CA GLU A 162 0.37 -12.47 -0.26
C GLU A 162 0.77 -11.13 -0.88
N PHE A 163 2.07 -10.96 -1.13
CA PHE A 163 2.60 -9.88 -1.94
C PHE A 163 3.64 -10.45 -2.91
N SER A 164 3.33 -10.38 -4.20
CA SER A 164 4.12 -11.01 -5.26
C SER A 164 4.25 -10.10 -6.48
N ALA A 165 5.39 -10.14 -7.17
CA ALA A 165 5.52 -9.55 -8.49
C ALA A 165 4.72 -10.38 -9.52
N THR A 166 3.96 -9.71 -10.37
CA THR A 166 3.19 -10.32 -11.48
C THR A 166 3.90 -10.17 -12.82
N SER A 167 4.82 -9.22 -12.91
CA SER A 167 5.71 -9.03 -14.06
C SER A 167 7.10 -8.62 -13.58
N GLY A 168 8.02 -8.40 -14.53
CA GLY A 168 9.40 -8.09 -14.19
C GLY A 168 10.20 -9.32 -13.74
N GLY A 169 11.44 -9.09 -13.34
CA GLY A 169 12.38 -10.14 -12.94
C GLY A 169 13.14 -9.76 -11.68
N GLY A 170 14.00 -10.66 -11.20
CA GLY A 170 14.88 -10.38 -10.05
C GLY A 170 14.24 -10.54 -8.67
N CYS A 171 12.92 -10.74 -8.58
CA CYS A 171 12.23 -10.98 -7.31
C CYS A 171 12.02 -12.47 -7.00
N ASN A 172 11.70 -12.77 -5.73
CA ASN A 172 11.36 -14.13 -5.30
C ASN A 172 10.22 -14.68 -6.18
N LYS A 173 10.52 -15.75 -6.94
CA LYS A 173 9.57 -16.37 -7.88
C LYS A 173 8.30 -16.89 -7.19
N ASN A 174 8.37 -17.18 -5.89
CA ASN A 174 7.26 -17.73 -5.13
C ASN A 174 6.38 -16.65 -4.46
N GLY A 175 6.78 -15.37 -4.56
CA GLY A 175 6.15 -14.28 -3.80
C GLY A 175 6.41 -14.37 -2.29
N MET A 176 6.06 -13.32 -1.56
CA MET A 176 6.06 -13.29 -0.10
C MET A 176 4.68 -13.68 0.40
N ARG A 177 4.62 -14.50 1.45
CA ARG A 177 3.35 -14.94 2.03
C ARG A 177 3.40 -14.93 3.55
N CYS A 178 2.34 -14.41 4.15
CA CYS A 178 2.06 -14.52 5.58
C CYS A 178 0.63 -15.01 5.77
N THR A 179 0.48 -16.34 5.87
CA THR A 179 -0.83 -17.03 5.84
C THR A 179 -1.17 -17.81 7.10
N ALA A 180 -0.28 -17.81 8.09
CA ALA A 180 -0.53 -18.48 9.36
C ALA A 180 -1.69 -17.83 10.12
N ASP A 181 -2.35 -18.62 10.97
CA ASP A 181 -3.36 -18.12 11.92
C ASP A 181 -2.69 -17.40 13.10
N ILE A 182 -2.12 -16.23 12.82
CA ILE A 182 -1.48 -15.38 13.85
C ILE A 182 -2.53 -14.87 14.84
N ASN A 183 -3.75 -14.54 14.39
CA ASN A 183 -4.80 -14.03 15.26
C ASN A 183 -5.25 -15.06 16.31
N GLY A 184 -5.51 -16.30 15.89
CA GLY A 184 -5.90 -17.39 16.80
C GLY A 184 -4.78 -17.80 17.75
N GLN A 185 -3.53 -17.66 17.32
CA GLN A 185 -2.34 -18.05 18.11
C GLN A 185 -1.67 -16.88 18.84
N CYS A 186 -2.25 -15.68 18.74
CA CYS A 186 -1.62 -14.47 19.25
C CYS A 186 -1.32 -14.57 20.76
N PRO A 187 -0.09 -14.27 21.20
CA PRO A 187 0.24 -14.21 22.63
C PRO A 187 -0.69 -13.25 23.35
N THR A 188 -1.13 -13.62 24.57
CA THR A 188 -2.13 -12.86 25.33
C THR A 188 -1.75 -11.38 25.49
N GLN A 189 -0.46 -11.09 25.66
CA GLN A 189 0.07 -9.72 25.82
C GLN A 189 -0.07 -8.87 24.55
N LEU A 190 -0.21 -9.49 23.38
CA LEU A 190 -0.24 -8.83 22.08
C LEU A 190 -1.64 -8.82 21.44
N LYS A 191 -2.62 -9.50 22.04
CA LYS A 191 -3.98 -9.58 21.50
C LYS A 191 -4.61 -8.19 21.43
N ALA A 192 -5.23 -7.91 20.29
CA ALA A 192 -6.02 -6.72 20.06
C ALA A 192 -7.36 -7.09 19.40
N PRO A 193 -8.39 -6.22 19.47
CA PRO A 193 -9.64 -6.47 18.76
C PRO A 193 -9.39 -6.64 17.26
N GLY A 194 -9.66 -7.84 16.73
CA GLY A 194 -9.53 -8.14 15.30
C GLY A 194 -8.09 -8.38 14.81
N GLY A 195 -7.09 -8.46 15.69
CA GLY A 195 -5.69 -8.64 15.29
C GLY A 195 -4.72 -9.01 16.41
N CYS A 196 -3.43 -9.04 16.07
CA CYS A 196 -2.31 -9.26 16.96
C CYS A 196 -1.29 -8.13 16.80
N ASN A 197 -1.11 -7.31 17.83
CA ASN A 197 -0.14 -6.21 17.80
C ASN A 197 1.31 -6.71 17.82
N ASN A 198 2.21 -5.95 17.23
CA ASN A 198 3.64 -6.14 17.47
C ASN A 198 4.01 -5.67 18.89
N PRO A 199 5.02 -6.28 19.54
CA PRO A 199 5.50 -5.81 20.84
C PRO A 199 5.93 -4.35 20.88
N CYS A 200 6.44 -3.75 19.78
CA CYS A 200 6.76 -2.32 19.76
C CYS A 200 5.51 -1.46 20.01
N THR A 201 4.40 -1.80 19.36
CA THR A 201 3.11 -1.09 19.53
C THR A 201 2.63 -1.14 20.99
N VAL A 202 2.80 -2.30 21.64
CA VAL A 202 2.31 -2.54 23.01
C VAL A 202 3.22 -1.94 24.07
N PHE A 203 4.52 -2.27 24.01
CA PHE A 203 5.46 -1.97 25.09
C PHE A 203 6.23 -0.66 24.89
N LYS A 204 6.36 -0.18 23.64
CA LYS A 204 7.02 1.09 23.29
C LYS A 204 8.45 1.23 23.85
N THR A 205 9.15 0.11 24.05
CA THR A 205 10.54 0.09 24.52
C THR A 205 11.50 0.02 23.35
N ASN A 206 12.72 0.48 23.56
CA ASN A 206 13.77 0.42 22.54
C ASN A 206 14.10 -1.03 22.12
N GLU A 207 13.95 -1.99 23.02
CA GLU A 207 14.13 -3.43 22.74
C GLU A 207 13.27 -3.91 21.57
N TYR A 208 12.02 -3.43 21.49
CA TYR A 208 11.07 -3.84 20.45
C TYR A 208 11.01 -2.85 19.28
N CYS A 209 11.21 -1.56 19.54
CA CYS A 209 11.04 -0.49 18.55
C CYS A 209 12.33 -0.10 17.83
N CYS A 210 13.51 -0.51 18.31
CA CYS A 210 14.80 -0.26 17.65
C CYS A 210 15.13 1.22 17.36
N ASN A 211 14.60 2.16 18.16
CA ASN A 211 14.78 3.61 17.93
C ASN A 211 16.24 4.05 18.06
N SER A 212 17.05 3.34 18.85
CA SER A 212 18.48 3.59 19.00
C SER A 212 19.25 2.31 19.32
N GLY A 213 20.57 2.33 19.10
CA GLY A 213 21.45 1.23 19.45
C GLY A 213 21.24 -0.05 18.62
N SER A 214 21.75 -1.16 19.13
CA SER A 214 21.53 -2.49 18.56
C SER A 214 20.15 -3.01 18.99
N CYS A 215 19.46 -3.65 18.05
CA CYS A 215 18.27 -4.43 18.34
C CYS A 215 18.34 -5.75 17.57
N GLY A 216 17.57 -6.72 18.02
CA GLY A 216 17.58 -8.06 17.45
C GLY A 216 16.30 -8.82 17.79
N PRO A 217 16.23 -10.10 17.43
CA PRO A 217 15.03 -10.90 17.62
C PRO A 217 14.71 -11.10 19.12
N THR A 218 13.45 -10.89 19.48
CA THR A 218 12.87 -11.13 20.80
C THR A 218 11.97 -12.36 20.78
N ASN A 219 11.51 -12.83 21.94
CA ASN A 219 10.54 -13.93 21.98
C ASN A 219 9.24 -13.59 21.23
N PHE A 220 8.81 -12.32 21.28
CA PHE A 220 7.63 -11.86 20.58
C PHE A 220 7.85 -11.71 19.07
N SER A 221 9.00 -11.21 18.61
CA SER A 221 9.26 -11.13 17.16
C SER A 221 9.44 -12.53 16.56
N ARG A 222 10.10 -13.47 17.26
CA ARG A 222 10.19 -14.88 16.83
C ARG A 222 8.82 -15.52 16.65
N PHE A 223 7.84 -15.22 17.51
CA PHE A 223 6.46 -15.72 17.31
C PHE A 223 5.90 -15.38 15.92
N PHE A 224 6.10 -14.15 15.44
CA PHE A 224 5.70 -13.72 14.10
C PHE A 224 6.58 -14.36 13.02
N LYS A 225 7.91 -14.36 13.22
CA LYS A 225 8.87 -14.85 12.24
C LYS A 225 8.73 -16.35 11.96
N ASP A 226 8.51 -17.16 12.99
CA ASP A 226 8.30 -18.61 12.86
C ASP A 226 7.04 -18.94 12.04
N ARG A 227 6.06 -18.02 12.02
CA ARG A 227 4.78 -18.17 11.31
C ARG A 227 4.78 -17.57 9.92
N CYS A 228 5.56 -16.50 9.73
CA CYS A 228 5.70 -15.79 8.47
C CYS A 228 7.20 -15.51 8.22
N PRO A 229 7.96 -16.51 7.73
CA PRO A 229 9.41 -16.39 7.57
C PRO A 229 9.84 -15.30 6.60
N ASP A 230 9.01 -14.98 5.61
CA ASP A 230 9.29 -13.95 4.59
C ASP A 230 8.98 -12.52 5.08
N ALA A 231 8.35 -12.35 6.25
CA ALA A 231 7.89 -11.04 6.71
C ALA A 231 8.82 -10.41 7.75
N TYR A 232 8.87 -9.07 7.78
CA TYR A 232 9.53 -8.34 8.87
C TYR A 232 8.79 -8.61 10.18
N SER A 233 9.51 -9.13 11.17
CA SER A 233 8.97 -9.37 12.52
C SER A 233 9.39 -8.32 13.56
N TYR A 234 10.45 -7.56 13.25
CA TYR A 234 10.96 -6.43 14.02
C TYR A 234 11.69 -5.44 13.08
N PRO A 235 11.95 -4.18 13.48
CA PRO A 235 12.41 -3.13 12.56
C PRO A 235 13.75 -3.33 11.84
N LYS A 236 14.63 -4.25 12.27
CA LYS A 236 15.93 -4.52 11.65
C LYS A 236 16.04 -5.96 11.14
N ASP A 237 14.92 -6.51 10.65
CA ASP A 237 14.79 -7.87 10.11
C ASP A 237 15.06 -7.94 8.59
N ASP A 238 15.88 -7.02 8.06
CA ASP A 238 16.14 -6.87 6.62
C ASP A 238 16.70 -8.12 5.93
N PRO A 239 17.66 -8.88 6.51
CA PRO A 239 18.35 -9.94 5.78
C PRO A 239 17.47 -11.07 5.25
N THR A 240 16.26 -11.23 5.80
CA THR A 240 15.33 -12.32 5.41
C THR A 240 13.96 -11.83 4.99
N SER A 241 13.74 -10.51 4.95
CA SER A 241 12.40 -9.93 4.79
C SER A 241 12.33 -8.89 3.68
N LEU A 242 13.46 -8.34 3.24
CA LEU A 242 13.51 -7.36 2.16
C LEU A 242 13.79 -8.02 0.81
N PHE A 243 12.92 -7.79 -0.17
CA PHE A 243 13.06 -8.36 -1.50
C PHE A 243 13.28 -7.25 -2.53
N ALA A 244 14.25 -7.45 -3.42
CA ALA A 244 14.59 -6.51 -4.47
C ALA A 244 14.13 -7.03 -5.85
N CYS A 245 13.12 -6.41 -6.44
CA CYS A 245 12.69 -6.68 -7.82
C CYS A 245 13.39 -5.73 -8.81
N ASN A 246 13.41 -6.08 -10.09
CA ASN A 246 13.76 -5.13 -11.14
C ASN A 246 12.72 -3.99 -11.18
N GLY A 247 13.17 -2.76 -11.41
CA GLY A 247 12.31 -1.59 -11.57
C GLY A 247 11.29 -1.78 -12.69
N GLY A 248 10.09 -1.24 -12.47
CA GLY A 248 8.96 -1.36 -13.38
C GLY A 248 8.24 -2.71 -13.31
N SER A 249 8.46 -3.48 -12.24
CA SER A 249 7.69 -4.72 -12.01
C SER A 249 6.25 -4.38 -11.61
N ASN A 250 5.27 -5.12 -12.11
CA ASN A 250 3.91 -5.06 -11.58
C ASN A 250 3.75 -6.03 -10.43
N TYR A 251 2.72 -5.82 -9.62
CA TYR A 251 2.51 -6.51 -8.38
C TYR A 251 1.08 -6.96 -8.18
N ARG A 252 0.90 -7.93 -7.29
CA ARG A 252 -0.38 -8.34 -6.74
C ARG A 252 -0.27 -8.41 -5.23
N VAL A 253 -1.29 -7.87 -4.55
CA VAL A 253 -1.50 -8.00 -3.12
C VAL A 253 -2.81 -8.74 -2.91
N VAL A 254 -2.76 -9.89 -2.25
CA VAL A 254 -3.97 -10.70 -1.99
C VAL A 254 -4.20 -10.82 -0.48
N PHE A 255 -5.38 -10.38 -0.04
CA PHE A 255 -5.85 -10.61 1.32
C PHE A 255 -6.49 -12.00 1.41
N CYS A 256 -6.09 -12.79 2.41
CA CYS A 256 -6.46 -14.21 2.55
C CYS A 256 -6.16 -15.05 1.28
N PRO A 257 -4.88 -15.12 0.85
CA PRO A 257 -4.47 -15.85 -0.36
C PRO A 257 -4.74 -17.36 -0.28
#